data_AF-A0A543DVF9-F1
#
_entry.id   AF-A0A543DVF9-F1
#
_cell.length_a   1.000
_cell.length_b   1.000
_cell.length_c   1.000
_cell.angle_alpha   90.00
_cell.angle_beta   90.00
_cell.angle_gamma   90.00
#
_symmetry.space_group_name_H-M   'P 1'
#
loop_
_entity.id
_entity.type
_entity.pdbx_description
1 polymer ?
#
loop_
_entity_poly.entity_id
_entity_poly.type
_entity_poly.pdbx_seq_one_letter_code
_entity_poly.pdbx_strand_id
1 'polypeptide(L)'
;MASTPQAHDDSTALLWFNDEEARTVEAVCERIIPGDGVDPGATDAGVVYYIDRAVAGVSTDLQTVYRRGLRELADFCRREHGVPFVDMAPTTQDDVVRRFLGPEVQETAAGVQFGPSDQPGGEVLLRFFAVIREHTVEGFFCDPAYGGNRGAVGWKLVGFPGAHWGYTAEQMGPGFDGRSLPIKTLADLRRELSSLPPNEIFTRNDLETER
;
A
#
# COMPACT_ATOMS: atom_id res chain seq x y z
N MET A 1 -36.25 7.09 5.23
CA MET A 1 -34.97 7.81 5.13
C MET A 1 -34.01 7.15 6.08
N ALA A 2 -33.04 6.40 5.55
CA ALA A 2 -31.97 5.80 6.33
C ALA A 2 -30.66 6.06 5.60
N SER A 3 -29.71 6.60 6.34
CA SER A 3 -28.52 7.32 5.93
C SER A 3 -27.59 6.52 5.02
N THR A 4 -27.05 7.21 4.02
CA THR A 4 -25.85 6.80 3.27
C THR A 4 -24.61 6.98 4.16
N PRO A 5 -23.73 5.97 4.27
CA PRO A 5 -22.31 6.22 4.49
C PRO A 5 -21.48 5.53 3.39
N GLN A 6 -20.43 6.11 2.83
CA GLN A 6 -19.74 7.35 3.08
C GLN A 6 -18.99 7.67 1.77
N ALA A 7 -18.83 8.95 1.44
CA ALA A 7 -17.83 9.35 0.45
C ALA A 7 -16.48 8.69 0.79
N HIS A 8 -15.68 8.38 -0.23
CA HIS A 8 -14.32 7.89 -0.03
C HIS A 8 -13.63 8.76 1.00
N ASP A 9 -13.14 8.12 2.05
CA ASP A 9 -12.35 8.82 3.05
C ASP A 9 -10.95 9.02 2.45
N ASP A 10 -10.85 10.00 1.56
CA ASP A 10 -9.60 10.67 1.16
C ASP A 10 -8.97 11.40 2.34
N SER A 11 -9.55 11.27 3.54
CA SER A 11 -8.98 11.72 4.79
C SER A 11 -7.53 11.27 4.89
N THR A 12 -6.71 12.30 4.97
CA THR A 12 -5.31 12.26 5.35
C THR A 12 -5.15 12.20 6.87
N ALA A 13 -6.21 11.85 7.62
CA ALA A 13 -6.10 11.65 9.06
C ALA A 13 -5.40 10.32 9.35
N LEU A 14 -4.37 10.38 10.19
CA LEU A 14 -3.68 9.22 10.70
C LEU A 14 -4.49 8.60 11.84
N LEU A 15 -4.54 7.27 11.85
CA LEU A 15 -5.25 6.45 12.82
C LEU A 15 -4.31 5.91 13.91
N TRP A 16 -3.02 5.72 13.60
CA TRP A 16 -2.09 5.07 14.53
C TRP A 16 -0.74 5.76 14.68
N PHE A 17 -0.11 6.19 13.57
CA PHE A 17 1.11 6.99 13.66
C PHE A 17 0.82 8.37 14.22
N ASN A 18 1.81 8.91 14.94
CA ASN A 18 1.85 10.36 15.14
C ASN A 18 2.53 11.06 13.94
N ASP A 19 2.49 12.39 13.92
CA ASP A 19 3.03 13.18 12.80
C ASP A 19 4.53 12.94 12.55
N GLU A 20 5.34 12.75 13.60
CA GLU A 20 6.78 12.53 13.46
C GLU A 20 7.10 11.15 12.87
N GLU A 21 6.39 10.13 13.33
CA GLU A 21 6.49 8.77 12.82
C GLU A 21 6.04 8.70 11.36
N ALA A 22 4.90 9.31 11.04
CA ALA A 22 4.37 9.34 9.67
C ALA A 22 5.33 10.03 8.70
N ARG A 23 5.92 11.18 9.07
CA ARG A 23 6.96 11.84 8.25
C ARG A 23 8.17 10.95 8.01
N THR A 24 8.58 10.19 9.03
CA THR A 24 9.70 9.26 8.90
C THR A 24 9.35 8.09 7.98
N VAL A 25 8.17 7.50 8.14
CA VAL A 25 7.67 6.42 7.27
C VAL A 25 7.56 6.89 5.83
N GLU A 26 6.96 8.06 5.59
CA GLU A 26 6.82 8.67 4.26
C GLU A 26 8.19 8.87 3.61
N ALA A 27 9.14 9.47 4.33
CA ALA A 27 10.51 9.68 3.82
C ALA A 27 11.22 8.37 3.48
N VAL A 28 11.05 7.31 4.29
CA VAL A 28 11.62 6.00 3.99
C VAL A 28 10.97 5.39 2.74
N CYS A 29 9.63 5.42 2.64
CA CYS A 29 8.90 4.88 1.49
C CYS A 29 9.29 5.60 0.19
N GLU A 30 9.49 6.92 0.25
CA GLU A 30 9.94 7.74 -0.89
C GLU A 30 11.36 7.41 -1.36
N ARG A 31 12.17 6.74 -0.54
CA ARG A 31 13.48 6.20 -0.98
C ARG A 31 13.38 4.79 -1.54
N ILE A 32 12.30 4.07 -1.25
CA ILE A 32 12.03 2.72 -1.77
C ILE A 32 11.39 2.79 -3.16
N ILE A 33 10.38 3.65 -3.33
CA ILE A 33 9.78 3.97 -4.64
C ILE A 33 9.84 5.50 -4.81
N PRO A 34 10.93 6.03 -5.38
CA PRO A 34 11.09 7.47 -5.56
C PRO A 34 10.29 7.98 -6.76
N GLY A 35 9.70 9.16 -6.61
CA GLY A 35 9.17 9.95 -7.72
C GLY A 35 10.24 10.89 -8.31
N ASP A 36 10.06 11.27 -9.57
CA ASP A 36 10.92 12.26 -10.24
C ASP A 36 10.16 13.49 -10.79
N GLY A 37 8.86 13.56 -10.45
CA GLY A 37 7.94 14.60 -10.92
C GLY A 37 7.28 14.30 -12.26
N VAL A 38 7.78 13.33 -13.02
CA VAL A 38 7.10 12.75 -14.19
C VAL A 38 6.43 11.44 -13.78
N ASP A 39 7.22 10.55 -13.19
CA ASP A 39 6.75 9.29 -12.62
C ASP A 39 6.44 9.48 -11.12
N PRO A 40 5.30 8.92 -10.64
CA PRO A 40 4.84 9.10 -9.27
C PRO A 40 5.69 8.30 -8.26
N GLY A 41 5.96 8.91 -7.11
CA GLY A 41 6.63 8.28 -5.97
C GLY A 41 5.67 7.74 -4.90
N ALA A 42 6.22 7.10 -3.87
CA ALA A 42 5.47 6.60 -2.74
C ALA A 42 4.63 7.69 -2.04
N THR A 43 5.15 8.92 -2.00
CA THR A 43 4.47 10.09 -1.45
C THR A 43 3.24 10.46 -2.29
N ASP A 44 3.38 10.50 -3.62
CA ASP A 44 2.27 10.79 -4.54
C ASP A 44 1.14 9.76 -4.41
N ALA A 45 1.54 8.49 -4.28
CA ALA A 45 0.63 7.37 -4.05
C ALA A 45 0.00 7.37 -2.64
N GLY A 46 0.48 8.18 -1.70
CA GLY A 46 -0.05 8.21 -0.34
C GLY A 46 0.23 6.93 0.46
N VAL A 47 1.35 6.25 0.17
CA VAL A 47 1.72 4.96 0.79
C VAL A 47 1.65 5.01 2.33
N VAL A 48 2.05 6.10 2.96
CA VAL A 48 2.03 6.25 4.42
C VAL A 48 0.63 6.01 5.03
N TYR A 49 -0.44 6.40 4.32
CA TYR A 49 -1.80 6.23 4.79
C TYR A 49 -2.29 4.78 4.66
N TYR A 50 -1.83 4.07 3.63
CA TYR A 50 -2.03 2.61 3.55
C TYR A 50 -1.38 1.92 4.76
N ILE A 51 -0.11 2.23 5.03
CA ILE A 51 0.63 1.62 6.12
C ILE A 51 -0.04 1.92 7.47
N ASP A 52 -0.41 3.17 7.71
CA ASP A 52 -1.10 3.59 8.93
C ASP A 52 -2.39 2.79 9.16
N ARG A 53 -3.24 2.68 8.13
CA ARG A 53 -4.49 1.91 8.19
C ARG A 53 -4.26 0.41 8.38
N ALA A 54 -3.25 -0.16 7.70
CA ALA A 54 -2.91 -1.56 7.84
C ALA A 54 -2.48 -1.88 9.29
N VAL A 55 -1.59 -1.06 9.86
CA VAL A 55 -1.08 -1.22 11.22
C VAL A 55 -2.14 -0.93 12.30
N ALA A 56 -3.04 0.03 12.05
CA ALA A 56 -4.18 0.31 12.91
C ALA A 56 -5.24 -0.81 12.90
N GLY A 57 -5.36 -1.52 11.78
CA GLY A 57 -6.43 -2.48 11.51
C GLY A 57 -5.99 -3.93 11.47
N VAL A 58 -5.64 -4.42 10.28
CA VAL A 58 -5.46 -5.86 10.02
C VAL A 58 -4.10 -6.40 10.49
N SER A 59 -3.07 -5.56 10.53
CA SER A 59 -1.67 -5.93 10.82
C SER A 59 -1.23 -5.50 12.23
N THR A 60 -2.10 -5.70 13.23
CA THR A 60 -1.82 -5.29 14.63
C THR A 60 -0.58 -5.97 15.22
N ASP A 61 -0.22 -7.16 14.76
CA ASP A 61 0.98 -7.90 15.14
C ASP A 61 2.27 -7.18 14.73
N LEU A 62 2.21 -6.32 13.70
CA LEU A 62 3.32 -5.51 13.22
C LEU A 62 3.48 -4.18 13.98
N GLN A 63 2.55 -3.80 14.87
CA GLN A 63 2.64 -2.55 15.65
C GLN A 63 3.95 -2.45 16.44
N THR A 64 4.38 -3.55 17.08
CA THR A 64 5.64 -3.59 17.83
C THR A 64 6.84 -3.39 16.90
N VAL A 65 6.79 -3.97 15.69
CA VAL A 65 7.85 -3.83 14.68
C VAL A 65 7.97 -2.37 14.25
N TYR A 66 6.85 -1.69 13.97
CA TYR A 66 6.87 -0.27 13.60
C TYR A 66 7.34 0.63 14.74
N ARG A 67 6.80 0.50 15.97
CA ARG A 67 7.22 1.36 17.10
C ARG A 67 8.68 1.18 17.45
N ARG A 68 9.15 -0.08 17.56
CA ARG A 68 10.55 -0.34 17.90
C ARG A 68 11.48 0.00 16.73
N GLY A 69 11.11 -0.34 15.49
CA GLY A 69 11.87 -0.05 14.29
C GLY A 69 12.10 1.45 14.06
N LEU A 70 11.04 2.28 14.21
CA LEU A 70 11.16 3.73 14.09
C LEU A 70 12.07 4.33 15.18
N ARG A 71 11.98 3.82 16.41
CA ARG A 71 12.88 4.23 17.50
C ARG A 71 14.33 3.85 17.21
N GLU A 72 14.57 2.61 16.79
CA GLU A 72 15.92 2.13 16.47
C GLU A 72 16.52 2.86 15.27
N LEU A 73 15.72 3.18 14.25
CA LEU A 73 16.14 4.01 13.12
C LEU A 73 16.55 5.40 13.61
N ALA A 74 15.73 6.05 14.44
CA ALA A 74 16.04 7.36 14.99
C ALA A 74 17.33 7.36 15.83
N ASP A 75 17.55 6.32 16.64
CA ASP A 75 18.77 6.16 17.42
C ASP A 75 19.99 5.88 16.54
N PHE A 76 19.86 5.03 15.52
CA PHE A 76 20.90 4.77 14.53
C PHE A 76 21.32 6.05 13.82
N CYS A 77 20.35 6.80 13.29
CA CYS A 77 20.55 8.06 12.60
C CYS A 77 21.24 9.11 13.48
N ARG A 78 20.79 9.28 14.74
CA ARG A 78 21.44 10.20 15.69
C ARG A 78 22.88 9.80 16.01
N ARG A 79 23.17 8.51 16.16
CA ARG A 79 24.54 8.03 16.46
C ARG A 79 25.49 8.22 15.28
N GLU A 80 25.08 7.82 14.08
CA GLU A 80 25.96 7.79 12.91
C GLU A 80 26.05 9.14 12.19
N HIS A 81 24.99 9.94 12.24
CA HIS A 81 24.86 11.17 11.44
C HIS A 81 24.51 12.43 12.25
N GLY A 82 24.19 12.29 13.55
CA GLY A 82 23.91 13.42 14.44
C GLY A 82 22.53 14.07 14.31
N VAL A 83 21.72 13.67 13.33
CA VAL A 83 20.39 14.21 13.03
C VAL A 83 19.37 13.07 12.82
N PRO A 84 18.06 13.29 12.98
CA PRO A 84 17.06 12.28 12.64
C PRO A 84 17.01 12.03 11.12
N PHE A 85 16.47 10.88 10.71
CA PHE A 85 16.42 10.45 9.30
C PHE A 85 15.85 11.51 8.35
N VAL A 86 14.73 12.13 8.73
CA VAL A 86 14.01 13.12 7.92
C VAL A 86 14.80 14.41 7.68
N ASP A 87 15.78 14.73 8.54
CA ASP A 87 16.59 15.94 8.46
C ASP A 87 17.91 15.72 7.68
N MET A 88 18.15 14.48 7.21
CA MET A 88 19.33 14.14 6.42
C MET A 88 19.20 14.59 4.96
N ALA A 89 20.34 14.78 4.30
CA ALA A 89 20.36 14.96 2.84
C ALA A 89 19.76 13.71 2.15
N PRO A 90 19.03 13.87 1.01
CA PRO A 90 18.42 12.75 0.29
C PRO A 90 19.38 11.60 -0.01
N THR A 91 20.60 11.91 -0.44
CA THR A 91 21.62 10.89 -0.74
C THR A 91 22.03 10.09 0.51
N THR A 92 22.07 10.74 1.68
CA THR A 92 22.36 10.06 2.94
C THR A 92 21.18 9.19 3.39
N GLN A 93 19.94 9.62 3.15
CA GLN A 93 18.76 8.78 3.36
C GLN A 93 18.82 7.53 2.47
N ASP A 94 19.21 7.68 1.20
CA ASP A 94 19.39 6.55 0.27
C ASP A 94 20.40 5.54 0.78
N ASP A 95 21.54 6.01 1.30
CA ASP A 95 22.59 5.15 1.84
C ASP A 95 22.11 4.36 3.07
N VAL A 96 21.35 5.00 3.96
CA VAL A 96 20.75 4.34 5.12
C VAL A 96 19.74 3.29 4.68
N VAL A 97 18.82 3.64 3.78
CA VAL A 97 17.80 2.70 3.28
C VAL A 97 18.45 1.52 2.56
N ARG A 98 19.45 1.77 1.70
CA ARG A 98 20.21 0.73 0.99
C ARG A 98 20.94 -0.20 1.95
N ARG A 99 21.47 0.31 3.06
CA ARG A 99 22.16 -0.49 4.08
C ARG A 99 21.23 -1.55 4.69
N PHE A 100 19.96 -1.26 4.88
CA PHE A 100 19.00 -2.18 5.50
C PHE A 100 18.10 -2.92 4.50
N LEU A 101 18.11 -2.56 3.21
CA LEU A 101 17.38 -3.23 2.13
C LEU A 101 18.25 -3.97 1.11
N GLY A 102 19.56 -4.00 1.32
CA GLY A 102 20.52 -4.63 0.44
C GLY A 102 20.26 -6.13 0.21
N PRO A 103 20.84 -6.73 -0.85
CA PRO A 103 20.60 -8.12 -1.25
C PRO A 103 20.88 -9.13 -0.14
N GLU A 104 21.83 -8.85 0.75
CA GLU A 104 22.14 -9.69 1.92
C GLU A 104 20.97 -9.78 2.92
N VAL A 105 20.09 -8.77 2.97
CA VAL A 105 18.89 -8.74 3.81
C VAL A 105 17.70 -9.41 3.10
N GLN A 106 17.65 -9.41 1.77
CA GLN A 106 16.56 -10.03 1.00
C GLN A 106 16.54 -11.55 1.09
N GLU A 107 17.71 -12.20 1.19
CA GLU A 107 17.80 -13.65 1.42
C GLU A 107 17.30 -14.07 2.81
N THR A 108 17.32 -13.16 3.79
CA THR A 108 16.82 -13.44 5.14
C THR A 108 15.31 -13.15 5.27
N ALA A 109 14.74 -12.19 4.55
CA ALA A 109 13.31 -11.87 4.67
C ALA A 109 12.38 -12.92 4.04
N ALA A 110 12.80 -13.64 3.00
CA ALA A 110 11.96 -14.59 2.26
C ALA A 110 11.60 -15.90 3.01
N GLY A 111 12.02 -16.05 4.27
CA GLY A 111 11.75 -17.27 5.05
C GLY A 111 11.78 -17.11 6.57
N VAL A 112 11.93 -15.89 7.12
CA VAL A 112 11.96 -15.73 8.58
C VAL A 112 10.53 -15.64 9.12
N GLN A 113 10.08 -16.74 9.71
CA GLN A 113 9.04 -16.71 10.72
C GLN A 113 9.55 -15.93 11.93
N PHE A 114 9.30 -14.63 11.95
CA PHE A 114 9.62 -13.83 13.12
C PHE A 114 8.53 -14.07 14.19
N GLY A 115 8.77 -15.05 15.05
CA GLY A 115 8.01 -15.20 16.29
C GLY A 115 8.12 -13.94 17.18
N PRO A 116 7.39 -13.88 18.30
CA PRO A 116 7.53 -12.78 19.25
C PRO A 116 8.95 -12.85 19.86
N SER A 117 9.91 -12.12 19.29
CA SER A 117 11.28 -12.07 19.79
C SER A 117 11.52 -10.80 20.60
N ASP A 118 11.69 -10.97 21.91
CA ASP A 118 12.25 -9.98 22.84
C ASP A 118 13.80 -9.94 22.79
N GLN A 119 14.41 -10.19 21.62
CA GLN A 119 15.87 -10.20 21.46
C GLN A 119 16.41 -8.78 21.15
N PRO A 120 17.48 -8.32 21.81
CA PRO A 120 18.02 -6.98 21.64
C PRO A 120 19.03 -6.84 20.47
N GLY A 121 18.88 -5.76 19.70
CA GLY A 121 19.97 -5.11 18.95
C GLY A 121 20.19 -5.57 17.51
N GLY A 122 19.52 -4.93 16.55
CA GLY A 122 19.82 -5.01 15.11
C GLY A 122 18.81 -5.81 14.27
N GLU A 123 18.28 -6.91 14.80
CA GLU A 123 17.28 -7.73 14.10
C GLU A 123 15.95 -7.01 13.89
N VAL A 124 15.55 -6.15 14.85
CA VAL A 124 14.28 -5.41 14.78
C VAL A 124 14.33 -4.36 13.67
N LEU A 125 15.43 -3.61 13.54
CA LEU A 125 15.59 -2.64 12.46
C LEU A 125 15.60 -3.31 11.08
N LEU A 126 16.27 -4.47 10.93
CA LEU A 126 16.23 -5.26 9.70
C LEU A 126 14.81 -5.74 9.38
N ARG A 127 14.10 -6.30 10.38
CA ARG A 127 12.71 -6.73 10.23
C ARG A 127 11.80 -5.55 9.86
N PHE A 128 12.00 -4.39 10.48
CA PHE A 128 11.25 -3.17 10.15
C PHE A 128 11.45 -2.78 8.68
N PHE A 129 12.69 -2.78 8.19
CA PHE A 129 12.98 -2.46 6.79
C PHE A 129 12.40 -3.50 5.82
N ALA A 130 12.42 -4.78 6.16
CA ALA A 130 11.75 -5.81 5.36
C ALA A 130 10.23 -5.56 5.26
N VAL A 131 9.57 -5.30 6.40
CA VAL A 131 8.13 -5.06 6.47
C VAL A 131 7.72 -3.75 5.79
N ILE A 132 8.44 -2.64 6.03
CA ILE A 132 8.09 -1.35 5.42
C ILE A 132 8.29 -1.39 3.90
N ARG A 133 9.26 -2.16 3.39
CA ARG A 133 9.42 -2.37 1.94
C ARG A 133 8.23 -3.11 1.35
N GLU A 134 7.80 -4.20 1.98
CA GLU A 134 6.62 -4.94 1.53
C GLU A 134 5.38 -4.05 1.52
N HIS A 135 5.08 -3.39 2.65
CA HIS A 135 3.94 -2.47 2.71
C HIS A 135 4.08 -1.25 1.77
N THR A 136 5.30 -0.83 1.42
CA THR A 136 5.49 0.24 0.43
C THR A 136 5.02 -0.22 -0.95
N VAL A 137 5.41 -1.42 -1.36
CA VAL A 137 4.98 -2.01 -2.65
C VAL A 137 3.47 -2.25 -2.64
N GLU A 138 2.94 -2.84 -1.58
CA GLU A 138 1.50 -3.03 -1.42
C GLU A 138 0.75 -1.70 -1.48
N GLY A 139 1.17 -0.72 -0.69
CA GLY A 139 0.54 0.60 -0.63
C GLY A 139 0.62 1.35 -1.96
N PHE A 140 1.67 1.14 -2.76
CA PHE A 140 1.81 1.79 -4.05
C PHE A 140 0.92 1.16 -5.13
N PHE A 141 0.63 -0.14 -5.03
CA PHE A 141 -0.12 -0.89 -6.03
C PHE A 141 -1.49 -1.42 -5.57
N CYS A 142 -1.95 -1.09 -4.36
CA CYS A 142 -3.26 -1.49 -3.86
C CYS A 142 -4.41 -0.73 -4.55
N ASP A 143 -5.66 -1.14 -4.30
CA ASP A 143 -6.80 -0.29 -4.67
C ASP A 143 -6.81 0.99 -3.82
N PRO A 144 -7.12 2.18 -4.39
CA PRO A 144 -7.14 3.43 -3.63
C PRO A 144 -8.04 3.42 -2.39
N ALA A 145 -9.06 2.55 -2.34
CA ALA A 145 -9.93 2.40 -1.18
C ALA A 145 -9.17 2.03 0.11
N TYR A 146 -7.97 1.46 0.02
CA TYR A 146 -7.15 1.10 1.19
C TYR A 146 -6.25 2.25 1.69
N GLY A 147 -6.29 3.43 1.06
CA GLY A 147 -5.56 4.63 1.47
C GLY A 147 -4.20 4.82 0.80
N GLY A 148 -3.72 3.82 0.06
CA GLY A 148 -2.56 3.92 -0.82
C GLY A 148 -2.96 4.15 -2.27
N ASN A 149 -1.99 4.04 -3.18
CA ASN A 149 -2.15 4.18 -4.63
C ASN A 149 -3.11 5.32 -5.04
N ARG A 150 -3.00 6.47 -4.38
CA ARG A 150 -3.94 7.59 -4.55
C ARG A 150 -4.09 7.95 -6.03
N GLY A 151 -5.32 8.06 -6.49
CA GLY A 151 -5.61 8.34 -7.90
C GLY A 151 -5.17 7.24 -8.86
N ALA A 152 -4.93 6.01 -8.36
CA ALA A 152 -4.45 4.85 -9.09
C ALA A 152 -3.12 5.12 -9.85
N VAL A 153 -2.24 5.94 -9.28
CA VAL A 153 -0.97 6.35 -9.91
C VAL A 153 -0.05 5.17 -10.22
N GLY A 154 0.07 4.20 -9.32
CA GLY A 154 0.86 2.99 -9.54
C GLY A 154 0.28 2.11 -10.64
N TRP A 155 -1.06 2.03 -10.73
CA TRP A 155 -1.72 1.29 -11.81
C TRP A 155 -1.54 1.95 -13.17
N LYS A 156 -1.64 3.28 -13.23
CA LYS A 156 -1.35 4.07 -14.43
C LYS A 156 0.08 3.85 -14.91
N LEU A 157 1.03 3.86 -13.98
CA LEU A 157 2.46 3.67 -14.27
C LEU A 157 2.73 2.34 -14.98
N VAL A 158 2.14 1.23 -14.49
CA VAL A 158 2.38 -0.11 -15.07
C VAL A 158 1.37 -0.50 -16.16
N GLY A 159 0.36 0.34 -16.41
CA GLY A 159 -0.73 0.06 -17.35
C GLY A 159 -1.68 -1.04 -16.87
N PHE A 160 -1.86 -1.18 -15.55
CA PHE A 160 -2.82 -2.12 -14.99
C PHE A 160 -4.23 -1.51 -15.04
N PRO A 161 -5.21 -2.18 -15.67
CA PRO A 161 -6.55 -1.61 -15.86
C PRO A 161 -7.42 -1.66 -14.60
N GLY A 162 -6.89 -2.18 -13.48
CA GLY A 162 -7.60 -2.22 -12.21
C GLY A 162 -8.60 -3.36 -12.12
N ALA A 163 -9.63 -3.14 -11.30
CA ALA A 163 -10.66 -4.13 -11.01
C ALA A 163 -11.72 -4.14 -12.12
N HIS A 164 -11.90 -5.29 -12.77
CA HIS A 164 -12.97 -5.54 -13.74
C HIS A 164 -13.83 -6.71 -13.29
N TRP A 165 -15.16 -6.65 -13.53
CA TRP A 165 -16.09 -7.76 -13.26
C TRP A 165 -15.77 -9.03 -14.05
N GLY A 166 -15.11 -8.86 -15.19
CA GLY A 166 -14.71 -9.91 -16.10
C GLY A 166 -14.22 -9.29 -17.40
N TYR A 167 -13.66 -10.13 -18.27
CA TYR A 167 -13.21 -9.76 -19.60
C TYR A 167 -14.09 -10.44 -20.65
N THR A 168 -14.37 -9.75 -21.76
CA THR A 168 -15.07 -10.36 -22.90
C THR A 168 -14.15 -11.35 -23.62
N ALA A 169 -14.74 -12.24 -24.44
CA ALA A 169 -13.95 -13.18 -25.25
C ALA A 169 -12.95 -12.47 -26.18
N GLU A 170 -13.33 -11.31 -26.73
CA GLU A 170 -12.44 -10.47 -27.54
C GLU A 170 -11.27 -9.91 -26.71
N GLN A 171 -11.53 -9.41 -25.50
CA GLN A 171 -10.51 -8.89 -24.59
C GLN A 171 -9.53 -9.97 -24.11
N MET A 172 -9.98 -11.23 -24.01
CA MET A 172 -9.13 -12.37 -23.69
C MET A 172 -8.38 -12.93 -24.91
N GLY A 173 -8.64 -12.40 -26.10
CA GLY A 173 -8.00 -12.81 -27.35
C GLY A 173 -6.51 -12.43 -27.40
N PRO A 174 -5.67 -13.22 -28.10
CA PRO A 174 -4.27 -12.85 -28.32
C PRO A 174 -4.14 -11.50 -29.01
N GLY A 175 -3.22 -10.65 -28.52
CA GLY A 175 -2.93 -9.35 -29.12
C GLY A 175 -3.84 -8.20 -28.66
N PHE A 176 -4.81 -8.46 -27.79
CA PHE A 176 -5.56 -7.39 -27.14
C PHE A 176 -4.66 -6.56 -26.22
N ASP A 177 -4.68 -5.24 -26.35
CA ASP A 177 -3.94 -4.34 -25.46
C ASP A 177 -4.77 -4.00 -24.23
N GLY A 178 -4.50 -4.69 -23.13
CA GLY A 178 -5.15 -4.45 -21.84
C GLY A 178 -5.02 -3.01 -21.32
N ARG A 179 -4.00 -2.26 -21.76
CA ARG A 179 -3.78 -0.87 -21.36
C ARG A 179 -4.79 0.10 -21.98
N SER A 180 -5.51 -0.34 -23.01
CA SER A 180 -6.61 0.42 -23.61
C SER A 180 -7.88 0.43 -22.76
N LEU A 181 -7.98 -0.47 -21.77
CA LEU A 181 -9.12 -0.52 -20.88
C LEU A 181 -9.09 0.68 -19.92
N PRO A 182 -10.28 1.26 -19.60
CA PRO A 182 -10.35 2.29 -18.59
C PRO A 182 -9.94 1.71 -17.23
N ILE A 183 -9.11 2.44 -16.50
CA ILE A 183 -8.74 2.04 -15.14
C ILE A 183 -9.98 2.11 -14.25
N LYS A 184 -10.28 1.01 -13.58
CA LYS A 184 -11.41 0.91 -12.65
C LYS A 184 -10.95 0.53 -11.25
N THR A 185 -11.34 1.32 -10.27
CA THR A 185 -11.15 1.02 -8.84
C THR A 185 -12.36 0.27 -8.27
N LEU A 186 -12.23 -0.28 -7.06
CA LEU A 186 -13.37 -0.84 -6.32
C LEU A 186 -14.47 0.19 -6.09
N ALA A 187 -14.11 1.47 -5.96
CA ALA A 187 -15.04 2.59 -5.91
C ALA A 187 -15.92 2.66 -7.16
N ASP A 188 -15.27 2.56 -8.33
CA ASP A 188 -15.93 2.63 -9.62
C ASP A 188 -16.85 1.43 -9.81
N LEU A 189 -16.37 0.23 -9.50
CA LEU A 189 -17.18 -0.98 -9.55
C LEU A 189 -18.40 -0.90 -8.62
N ARG A 190 -18.23 -0.39 -7.39
CA ARG A 190 -19.35 -0.23 -6.45
C ARG A 190 -20.40 0.76 -6.97
N ARG A 191 -19.95 1.84 -7.62
CA ARG A 191 -20.82 2.84 -8.25
C ARG A 191 -21.58 2.25 -9.44
N GLU A 192 -20.89 1.48 -10.28
CA GLU A 192 -21.50 0.73 -11.38
C GLU A 192 -22.57 -0.24 -10.83
N LEU A 193 -22.23 -1.04 -9.82
CA LEU A 193 -23.16 -2.00 -9.21
C LEU A 193 -24.42 -1.31 -8.67
N SER A 194 -24.26 -0.17 -7.99
CA SER A 194 -25.40 0.59 -7.44
C SER A 194 -26.32 1.19 -8.52
N SER A 195 -25.84 1.29 -9.76
CA SER A 195 -26.61 1.82 -10.89
C SER A 195 -27.38 0.74 -11.64
N LEU A 196 -27.07 -0.53 -11.38
CA LEU A 196 -27.79 -1.66 -11.96
C LEU A 196 -29.17 -1.81 -11.30
N PRO A 197 -30.18 -2.28 -12.05
CA PRO A 197 -31.44 -2.67 -11.44
C PRO A 197 -31.20 -3.77 -10.39
N PRO A 198 -32.04 -3.86 -9.34
CA PRO A 198 -31.97 -4.97 -8.40
C PRO A 198 -31.96 -6.29 -9.19
N ASN A 199 -31.11 -7.25 -8.81
CA ASN A 199 -31.16 -8.58 -9.40
C ASN A 199 -32.60 -9.09 -9.29
N GLU A 200 -33.27 -9.27 -10.43
CA GLU A 200 -34.47 -10.08 -10.49
C GLU A 200 -34.05 -11.48 -10.05
N ILE A 201 -34.57 -11.91 -8.90
CA ILE A 201 -34.36 -13.28 -8.44
C ILE A 201 -35.14 -14.14 -9.43
N PHE A 202 -34.47 -14.70 -10.42
CA PHE A 202 -35.01 -15.83 -11.17
C PHE A 202 -35.07 -17.01 -10.21
N THR A 203 -36.25 -17.23 -9.65
CA THR A 203 -36.54 -18.44 -8.90
C THR A 203 -36.71 -19.58 -9.88
N ARG A 204 -36.48 -20.82 -9.44
CA ARG A 204 -36.64 -22.02 -10.28
C ARG A 204 -38.04 -22.11 -10.92
N ASN A 205 -39.05 -21.46 -10.34
CA ASN A 205 -40.41 -21.43 -10.87
C ASN A 205 -40.57 -20.55 -12.11
N ASP A 206 -39.67 -19.60 -12.35
CA ASP A 206 -39.76 -18.67 -13.48
C ASP A 206 -39.32 -19.33 -14.82
N LEU A 207 -38.70 -20.51 -14.74
CA LEU A 207 -38.29 -21.32 -15.90
C LEU A 207 -39.33 -22.37 -16.34
N GLU A 208 -40.41 -22.56 -15.57
CA GLU A 208 -41.43 -23.57 -15.88
C GLU A 208 -42.63 -23.04 -16.70
N THR A 209 -42.68 -21.73 -16.96
CA THR A 209 -43.81 -21.10 -17.67
C THR A 209 -43.63 -20.98 -19.19
N GLU A 210 -42.49 -21.42 -19.75
CA GLU A 210 -42.23 -21.45 -21.20
C GLU A 210 -42.23 -22.90 -21.76
N ARG A 211 -43.32 -23.64 -21.53
CA ARG A 211 -43.57 -24.93 -22.20
C ARG A 211 -44.96 -25.00 -22.83
#